data_AF-A0A7W8EFR4-F1
#
_entry.id   AF-A0A7W8EFR4-F1
#
_cell.length_a   1.000
_cell.length_b   1.000
_cell.length_c   1.000
_cell.angle_alpha   90.00
_cell.angle_beta   90.00
_cell.angle_gamma   90.00
#
_symmetry.space_group_name_H-M   'P 1'
#
loop_
_entity.id
_entity.type
_entity.pdbx_description
1 polymer ?
#
loop_
_entity_poly.entity_id
_entity_poly.type
_entity_poly.pdbx_seq_one_letter_code
_entity_poly.pdbx_strand_id
1 'polypeptide(L)'
;MYEIASRTLTLRTMPPREVTITVGLPYEEPTGEWSCPYRIDGLDGWEHERKVTGADAVEVVEMVLGVLRTAVANSPEGREGLLSWDEEPSGPRTVYLRMDQEVNAAYIAMKREIAPGEAVRQAVADDVVLDFSESGELLGVELLNADTALPSEMRA
;
A
#
# COMPACT_ATOMS: atom_id res chain seq x y z
N MET A 1 5.31 -0.97 14.62
CA MET A 1 5.40 -0.72 13.17
C MET A 1 5.01 0.72 12.81
N TYR A 2 5.69 1.38 11.85
CA TYR A 2 5.18 2.59 11.17
C TYR A 2 4.36 2.15 9.97
N GLU A 3 3.07 2.50 9.91
CA GLU A 3 2.13 1.98 8.92
C GLU A 3 2.18 2.77 7.61
N ILE A 4 2.18 2.08 6.47
CA ILE A 4 2.14 2.71 5.13
C ILE A 4 0.88 2.36 4.35
N ALA A 5 0.22 1.25 4.69
CA ALA A 5 -1.06 0.87 4.12
C ALA A 5 -1.86 0.02 5.11
N SER A 6 -3.17 0.19 5.12
CA SER A 6 -4.08 -0.67 5.86
C SER A 6 -5.35 -0.94 5.04
N ARG A 7 -6.03 -2.03 5.37
CA ARG A 7 -7.31 -2.39 4.76
C ARG A 7 -8.15 -3.18 5.74
N THR A 8 -9.42 -2.80 5.87
CA THR A 8 -10.41 -3.52 6.67
C THR A 8 -11.29 -4.39 5.77
N LEU A 9 -11.51 -5.62 6.22
CA LEU A 9 -12.42 -6.62 5.67
C LEU A 9 -13.59 -6.79 6.63
N THR A 10 -14.79 -7.00 6.10
CA THR A 10 -15.91 -7.47 6.92
C THR A 10 -15.87 -8.98 7.03
N LEU A 11 -15.83 -9.46 8.27
CA LEU A 11 -16.07 -10.85 8.62
C LEU A 11 -17.57 -11.05 8.90
N ARG A 12 -18.23 -11.84 8.04
CA ARG A 12 -19.68 -12.08 8.03
C ARG A 12 -20.15 -13.06 9.11
N THR A 13 -19.74 -12.82 10.36
CA THR A 13 -20.25 -13.51 11.55
C THR A 13 -21.52 -12.84 12.10
N MET A 14 -22.12 -13.43 13.14
CA MET A 14 -23.22 -12.81 13.90
C MET A 14 -22.80 -12.65 15.37
N PRO A 15 -22.51 -11.42 15.85
CA PRO A 15 -22.49 -10.15 15.11
C PRO A 15 -21.34 -10.06 14.09
N PRO A 16 -21.43 -9.19 13.06
CA PRO A 16 -20.33 -8.93 12.15
C PRO A 16 -19.10 -8.42 12.90
N ARG A 17 -17.92 -8.79 12.42
CA ARG A 17 -16.63 -8.36 12.96
C ARG A 17 -15.76 -7.79 11.85
N GLU A 18 -14.76 -7.03 12.22
CA GLU A 18 -13.77 -6.47 11.30
C GLU A 18 -12.48 -7.28 11.36
N VAL A 19 -11.85 -7.47 10.20
CA VAL A 19 -10.48 -7.98 10.07
C VAL A 19 -9.64 -6.89 9.42
N THR A 20 -8.61 -6.41 10.10
CA THR A 20 -7.74 -5.34 9.60
C THR A 20 -6.39 -5.90 9.20
N ILE A 21 -5.96 -5.60 7.99
CA ILE A 21 -4.64 -5.95 7.45
C ILE A 21 -3.82 -4.67 7.39
N THR A 22 -2.61 -4.72 7.93
CA THR A 22 -1.68 -3.57 7.94
C THR A 22 -0.34 -3.98 7.35
N VAL A 23 0.20 -3.11 6.49
CA VAL A 23 1.58 -3.17 5.96
C VAL A 23 2.34 -1.97 6.51
N GLY A 24 3.53 -2.22 7.04
CA GLY A 24 4.41 -1.20 7.55
C GLY A 24 5.51 -0.80 6.58
N LEU A 25 6.21 0.27 6.93
CA LEU A 25 7.34 0.78 6.16
C LEU A 25 8.46 -0.27 6.13
N PRO A 26 8.94 -0.67 4.94
CA PRO A 26 10.14 -1.48 4.81
C PRO A 26 11.35 -0.75 5.40
N TYR A 27 12.27 -1.50 6.00
CA TYR A 27 13.51 -0.96 6.53
C TYR A 27 14.68 -1.91 6.28
N GLU A 28 15.86 -1.35 6.08
CA GLU A 28 17.11 -2.10 6.00
C GLU A 28 17.53 -2.53 7.42
N GLU A 29 17.84 -3.81 7.58
CA GLU A 29 18.37 -4.42 8.79
C GLU A 29 19.88 -4.21 8.89
N PRO A 30 20.50 -4.31 10.08
CA PRO A 30 21.96 -4.22 10.22
C PRO A 30 22.76 -5.24 9.40
N THR A 31 22.11 -6.33 8.95
CA THR A 31 22.70 -7.35 8.08
C THR A 31 22.78 -6.93 6.61
N GLY A 32 22.14 -5.82 6.22
CA GLY A 32 22.00 -5.36 4.83
C GLY A 32 20.81 -5.99 4.09
N GLU A 33 20.06 -6.87 4.75
CA GLU A 33 18.79 -7.38 4.22
C GLU A 33 17.67 -6.37 4.50
N TRP A 34 16.62 -6.40 3.71
CA TRP A 34 15.43 -5.59 3.93
C TRP A 34 14.39 -6.39 4.70
N SER A 35 13.62 -5.72 5.56
CA SER A 35 12.48 -6.29 6.24
C SER A 35 11.24 -5.42 6.05
N CYS A 36 10.11 -6.05 5.75
CA CYS A 36 8.80 -5.39 5.71
C CYS A 36 7.88 -5.98 6.76
N PRO A 37 7.48 -5.18 7.78
CA PRO A 37 6.58 -5.64 8.83
C PRO A 37 5.11 -5.59 8.37
N TYR A 38 4.28 -6.51 8.88
CA TYR A 38 2.84 -6.59 8.58
C TYR A 38 2.07 -7.17 9.77
N ARG A 39 0.75 -6.94 9.80
CA ARG A 39 -0.15 -7.44 10.85
C ARG A 39 -1.52 -7.78 10.26
N ILE A 40 -2.19 -8.77 10.83
CA ILE A 40 -3.59 -9.10 10.55
C ILE A 40 -4.32 -9.19 11.88
N ASP A 41 -5.21 -8.24 12.15
CA ASP A 41 -6.00 -8.18 13.38
C ASP A 41 -7.41 -8.70 13.13
N GLY A 42 -7.99 -9.44 14.09
CA GLY A 42 -9.35 -9.97 14.00
C GLY A 42 -9.48 -11.34 13.32
N LEU A 43 -8.36 -11.96 12.94
CA LEU A 43 -8.29 -13.31 12.39
C LEU A 43 -7.59 -14.25 13.37
N ASP A 44 -8.26 -15.33 13.77
CA ASP A 44 -7.77 -16.22 14.83
C ASP A 44 -6.36 -16.76 14.50
N GLY A 45 -5.41 -16.54 15.43
CA GLY A 45 -4.02 -17.01 15.30
C GLY A 45 -3.11 -16.11 14.46
N TRP A 46 -3.61 -14.99 13.96
CA TRP A 46 -2.85 -14.04 13.15
C TRP A 46 -2.58 -12.69 13.80
N GLU A 47 -3.11 -12.44 15.00
CA GLU A 47 -3.12 -11.14 15.71
C GLU A 47 -1.77 -10.74 16.32
N HIS A 48 -0.70 -10.82 15.53
CA HIS A 48 0.65 -10.48 15.94
C HIS A 48 1.38 -9.76 14.80
N GLU A 49 2.24 -8.81 15.16
CA GLU A 49 3.18 -8.20 14.20
C GLU A 49 4.16 -9.26 13.71
N ARG A 50 4.28 -9.37 12.39
CA ARG A 50 5.19 -10.29 11.68
C ARG A 50 6.02 -9.47 10.69
N LYS A 51 7.05 -10.07 10.11
CA LYS A 51 7.82 -9.46 9.03
C LYS A 51 8.25 -10.49 8.00
N VAL A 52 8.47 -10.04 6.77
CA VAL A 52 9.19 -10.78 5.75
C VAL A 52 10.54 -10.10 5.53
N THR A 53 11.58 -10.89 5.27
CA THR A 53 12.94 -10.42 4.99
C THR A 53 13.34 -10.82 3.57
N GLY A 54 14.04 -9.95 2.85
CA GLY A 54 14.41 -10.09 1.44
C GLY A 54 15.62 -9.23 1.06
N ALA A 55 15.98 -9.23 -0.22
CA ALA A 55 17.17 -8.55 -0.73
C ALA A 55 16.99 -7.03 -0.87
N ASP A 56 15.78 -6.57 -1.19
CA ASP A 56 15.48 -5.14 -1.34
C ASP A 56 14.07 -4.77 -0.87
N ALA A 57 13.81 -3.45 -0.80
CA ALA A 57 12.55 -2.87 -0.32
C ALA A 57 11.33 -3.26 -1.17
N VAL A 58 11.50 -3.44 -2.48
CA VAL A 58 10.42 -3.80 -3.40
C VAL A 58 10.05 -5.27 -3.20
N GLU A 59 11.05 -6.16 -3.18
CA GLU A 59 10.85 -7.59 -2.96
C GLU A 59 10.09 -7.85 -1.66
N VAL A 60 10.50 -7.21 -0.54
CA VAL A 60 9.82 -7.45 0.74
C VAL A 60 8.38 -6.96 0.76
N VAL A 61 8.06 -5.89 0.03
CA VAL A 61 6.67 -5.41 -0.12
C VAL A 61 5.87 -6.41 -0.94
N GLU A 62 6.39 -6.86 -2.08
CA GLU A 62 5.74 -7.87 -2.94
C GLU A 62 5.48 -9.17 -2.18
N MET A 63 6.47 -9.65 -1.42
CA MET A 63 6.33 -10.85 -0.59
C MET A 63 5.31 -10.66 0.52
N VAL A 64 5.29 -9.51 1.21
CA VAL A 64 4.26 -9.21 2.21
C VAL A 64 2.87 -9.25 1.59
N LEU A 65 2.67 -8.64 0.42
CA LEU A 65 1.39 -8.70 -0.28
C LEU A 65 0.98 -10.14 -0.63
N GLY A 66 1.94 -10.97 -1.07
CA GLY A 66 1.72 -12.39 -1.31
C GLY A 66 1.32 -13.15 -0.03
N VAL A 67 2.08 -12.97 1.05
CA VAL A 67 1.81 -13.59 2.35
C VAL A 67 0.44 -13.22 2.87
N LEU A 68 0.06 -11.93 2.80
CA LEU A 68 -1.25 -11.46 3.25
C LEU A 68 -2.39 -12.10 2.45
N ARG A 69 -2.28 -12.15 1.11
CA ARG A 69 -3.29 -12.83 0.27
C ARG A 69 -3.40 -14.31 0.62
N THR A 70 -2.28 -15.01 0.78
CA THR A 70 -2.27 -16.43 1.14
C THR A 70 -2.84 -16.66 2.54
N ALA A 71 -2.48 -15.83 3.52
CA ALA A 71 -2.94 -15.90 4.90
C ALA A 71 -4.46 -15.76 4.98
N VAL A 72 -4.99 -14.71 4.36
CA VAL A 72 -6.44 -14.44 4.28
C VAL A 72 -7.16 -15.58 3.59
N ALA A 73 -6.71 -16.01 2.42
CA ALA A 73 -7.36 -17.09 1.66
C ALA A 73 -7.32 -18.46 2.35
N ASN A 74 -6.30 -18.72 3.18
CA ASN A 74 -6.15 -20.00 3.90
C ASN A 74 -6.60 -19.98 5.36
N SER A 75 -7.01 -18.82 5.86
CA SER A 75 -7.67 -18.73 7.16
C SER A 75 -8.96 -19.56 7.18
N PRO A 76 -9.39 -20.07 8.35
CA PRO A 76 -10.70 -20.74 8.48
C PRO A 76 -11.83 -19.91 7.87
N GLU A 77 -11.88 -18.63 8.21
CA GLU A 77 -12.90 -17.66 7.78
C GLU A 77 -12.86 -17.42 6.26
N GLY A 78 -11.65 -17.32 5.69
CA GLY A 78 -11.44 -17.17 4.26
C GLY A 78 -11.86 -18.40 3.47
N ARG A 79 -11.57 -19.61 3.97
CA ARG A 79 -12.00 -20.87 3.34
C ARG A 79 -13.51 -21.07 3.38
N GLU A 80 -14.17 -20.54 4.41
CA GLU A 80 -15.62 -20.52 4.54
C GLU A 80 -16.28 -19.39 3.72
N GLY A 81 -15.50 -18.53 3.09
CA GLY A 81 -16.01 -17.40 2.30
C GLY A 81 -16.69 -16.32 3.16
N LEU A 82 -16.33 -16.23 4.44
CA LEU A 82 -16.91 -15.28 5.38
C LEU A 82 -16.28 -13.89 5.29
N LEU A 83 -15.11 -13.78 4.66
CA LEU A 83 -14.40 -12.51 4.48
C LEU A 83 -14.86 -11.80 3.22
N SER A 84 -15.35 -10.57 3.40
CA SER A 84 -15.82 -9.71 2.33
C SER A 84 -14.95 -8.47 2.25
N TRP A 85 -14.52 -8.17 1.03
CA TRP A 85 -14.12 -6.82 0.67
C TRP A 85 -15.42 -6.04 0.56
N ASP A 86 -15.70 -5.12 1.48
CA ASP A 86 -16.89 -4.26 1.36
C ASP A 86 -16.80 -3.37 0.11
N GLU A 87 -15.57 -3.17 -0.40
CA GLU A 87 -15.29 -2.51 -1.66
C GLU A 87 -14.21 -3.29 -2.44
N GLU A 88 -14.62 -4.22 -3.30
CA GLU A 88 -13.78 -4.50 -4.47
C GLU A 88 -13.72 -3.20 -5.30
N PRO A 89 -12.55 -2.61 -5.58
CA PRO A 89 -12.49 -1.52 -6.53
C PRO A 89 -13.00 -2.05 -7.86
N SER A 90 -14.12 -1.51 -8.32
CA SER A 90 -14.76 -1.94 -9.56
C SER A 90 -13.86 -1.59 -10.75
N GLY A 91 -13.14 -2.60 -11.26
CA GLY A 91 -12.39 -2.47 -12.50
C GLY A 91 -11.03 -1.75 -12.40
N PRO A 92 -10.37 -1.52 -13.55
CA PRO A 92 -9.07 -0.86 -13.58
C PRO A 92 -9.15 0.54 -12.95
N ARG A 93 -8.23 0.83 -12.03
CA ARG A 93 -8.09 2.18 -11.48
C ARG A 93 -7.34 3.05 -12.48
N THR A 94 -7.99 4.10 -12.96
CA THR A 94 -7.33 5.14 -13.75
C THR A 94 -6.48 5.99 -12.83
N VAL A 95 -5.19 6.08 -13.12
CA VAL A 95 -4.28 7.09 -12.56
C VAL A 95 -4.04 8.19 -13.58
N TYR A 96 -3.72 9.38 -13.11
CA TYR A 96 -3.51 10.55 -13.95
C TYR A 96 -2.06 10.99 -13.80
N LEU A 97 -1.33 11.00 -14.92
CA LEU A 97 0.06 11.42 -14.93
C LEU A 97 0.16 12.87 -15.38
N ARG A 98 0.94 13.67 -14.66
CA ARG A 98 1.36 15.02 -15.07
C ARG A 98 2.88 15.11 -14.99
N MET A 99 3.50 15.46 -16.12
CA MET A 99 4.94 15.72 -16.19
C MET A 99 5.23 17.20 -15.95
N ASP A 100 6.28 17.50 -15.21
CA ASP A 100 6.92 18.80 -15.14
C ASP A 100 8.36 18.68 -15.67
N GLN A 101 8.55 19.05 -16.93
CA GLN A 101 9.83 18.93 -17.61
C GLN A 101 10.85 19.96 -17.15
N GLU A 102 10.42 21.09 -16.56
CA GLU A 102 11.34 22.14 -16.13
C GLU A 102 12.20 21.68 -14.95
N VAL A 103 11.61 20.84 -14.08
CA VAL A 103 12.26 20.29 -12.89
C VAL A 103 12.53 18.78 -12.97
N ASN A 104 12.27 18.14 -14.12
CA ASN A 104 12.37 16.68 -14.32
C ASN A 104 11.61 15.89 -13.24
N ALA A 105 10.33 16.23 -13.05
CA ALA A 105 9.46 15.59 -12.09
C ALA A 105 8.17 15.07 -12.74
N ALA A 106 7.55 14.09 -12.10
CA ALA A 106 6.28 13.51 -12.51
C ALA A 106 5.36 13.35 -11.32
N TYR A 107 4.09 13.65 -11.51
CA TYR A 107 3.06 13.43 -10.52
C TYR A 107 2.05 12.41 -11.03
N ILE A 108 1.94 11.28 -10.33
CA ILE A 108 0.92 10.25 -10.58
C ILE A 108 -0.19 10.44 -9.55
N ALA A 109 -1.31 11.03 -9.97
CA ALA A 109 -2.49 11.23 -9.13
C ALA A 109 -3.41 10.01 -9.17
N MET A 110 -3.92 9.61 -8.01
CA MET A 110 -4.88 8.50 -7.85
C MET A 110 -6.31 8.90 -8.22
N LYS A 111 -6.55 10.19 -8.47
CA LYS A 111 -7.80 10.76 -8.95
C LYS A 111 -7.55 11.96 -9.85
N ARG A 112 -8.55 12.35 -10.64
CA ARG A 112 -8.42 13.35 -11.70
C ARG A 112 -8.06 14.74 -11.16
N GLU A 113 -8.63 15.11 -10.02
CA GLU A 113 -8.47 16.43 -9.42
C GLU A 113 -8.21 16.26 -7.92
N ILE A 114 -7.07 16.78 -7.47
CA ILE A 114 -6.72 16.93 -6.05
C ILE A 114 -6.91 18.41 -5.72
N ALA A 115 -7.77 18.70 -4.76
CA ALA A 115 -8.06 20.08 -4.38
C ALA A 115 -6.90 20.65 -3.55
N PRO A 116 -6.65 21.99 -3.59
CA PRO A 116 -5.69 22.62 -2.71
C PRO A 116 -6.00 22.30 -1.23
N GLY A 117 -4.98 21.86 -0.49
CA GLY A 117 -5.11 21.51 0.92
C GLY A 117 -5.65 20.10 1.18
N GLU A 118 -5.92 19.30 0.15
CA GLU A 118 -6.36 17.91 0.33
C GLU A 118 -5.21 16.96 0.68
N ALA A 119 -4.02 17.20 0.13
CA ALA A 119 -2.79 16.55 0.57
C ALA A 119 -2.32 17.20 1.88
N VAL A 120 -2.72 16.63 3.01
CA VAL A 120 -2.41 17.17 4.35
C VAL A 120 -1.22 16.48 5.00
N ARG A 121 -0.81 15.30 4.50
CA ARG A 121 0.34 14.56 5.01
C ARG A 121 1.20 14.06 3.84
N GLN A 122 2.51 14.12 4.03
CA GLN A 122 3.49 13.61 3.06
C GLN A 122 4.41 12.57 3.69
N ALA A 123 4.84 11.59 2.91
CA ALA A 123 5.95 10.72 3.25
C ALA A 123 6.99 10.81 2.13
N VAL A 124 8.26 10.97 2.50
CA VAL A 124 9.37 11.12 1.55
C VAL A 124 10.25 9.87 1.64
N ALA A 125 10.56 9.29 0.49
CA ALA A 125 11.48 8.17 0.33
C ALA A 125 12.34 8.41 -0.90
N ASP A 126 13.60 8.82 -0.68
CA ASP A 126 14.55 9.19 -1.75
C ASP A 126 13.97 10.21 -2.73
N ASP A 127 13.84 9.83 -4.00
CA ASP A 127 13.30 10.65 -5.09
C ASP A 127 11.77 10.55 -5.20
N VAL A 128 11.09 10.00 -4.19
CA VAL A 128 9.64 9.77 -4.19
C VAL A 128 8.97 10.50 -3.03
N VAL A 129 7.92 11.25 -3.31
CA VAL A 129 7.02 11.84 -2.32
C VAL A 129 5.62 11.25 -2.47
N LEU A 130 5.08 10.72 -1.38
CA LEU A 130 3.72 10.19 -1.29
C LEU A 130 2.83 11.22 -0.61
N ASP A 131 1.78 11.67 -1.30
CA ASP A 131 0.79 12.59 -0.78
C ASP A 131 -0.44 11.84 -0.24
N PHE A 132 -0.84 12.15 0.98
CA PHE A 132 -2.00 11.53 1.63
C PHE A 132 -3.06 12.54 2.04
N SER A 133 -4.32 12.10 1.98
CA SER A 133 -5.46 12.82 2.56
C SER A 133 -5.45 12.77 4.09
N GLU A 134 -6.35 13.51 4.72
CA GLU A 134 -6.54 13.49 6.18
C GLU A 134 -6.99 12.12 6.69
N SER A 135 -7.76 11.38 5.89
CA SER A 135 -8.16 9.99 6.16
C SER A 135 -7.01 8.98 5.96
N GLY A 136 -5.86 9.41 5.45
CA GLY A 136 -4.71 8.55 5.18
C GLY A 136 -4.73 7.84 3.83
N GLU A 137 -5.63 8.22 2.92
CA GLU A 137 -5.68 7.68 1.55
C GLU A 137 -4.56 8.29 0.70
N LEU A 138 -3.90 7.49 -0.12
CA LEU A 138 -2.90 7.98 -1.07
C LEU A 138 -3.59 8.78 -2.18
N LEU A 139 -3.25 10.07 -2.29
CA LEU A 139 -3.78 10.99 -3.30
C LEU A 139 -2.87 11.03 -4.54
N GLY A 140 -1.56 10.92 -4.34
CA GLY A 140 -0.62 10.89 -5.45
C GLY A 140 0.81 10.58 -5.05
N VAL A 141 1.62 10.37 -6.08
CA VAL A 141 3.05 10.06 -5.99
C VAL A 141 3.79 11.08 -6.84
N GLU A 142 4.63 11.89 -6.22
CA GLU A 142 5.61 12.71 -6.92
C GLU A 142 6.92 11.93 -7.07
N LEU A 143 7.44 11.90 -8.29
CA LEU A 143 8.70 11.28 -8.65
C LEU A 143 9.64 12.38 -9.13
N LEU A 144 10.79 12.52 -8.48
CA LEU A 144 11.92 13.26 -9.00
C LEU A 144 12.70 12.38 -10.00
N ASN A 145 13.47 13.00 -10.87
CA ASN A 145 14.17 12.31 -11.95
C ASN A 145 13.22 11.48 -12.84
N ALA A 146 12.08 12.06 -13.21
CA ALA A 146 11.00 11.37 -13.92
C ALA A 146 11.45 10.69 -15.22
N ASP A 147 12.43 11.26 -15.91
CA ASP A 147 13.03 10.68 -17.12
C ASP A 147 13.71 9.33 -16.90
N THR A 148 14.07 8.98 -15.66
CA THR A 148 14.62 7.66 -15.32
C THR A 148 13.65 6.84 -14.48
N ALA A 149 12.85 7.50 -13.62
CA ALA A 149 11.92 6.84 -12.73
C ALA A 149 10.66 6.29 -13.44
N LEU A 150 10.18 6.95 -14.49
CA LEU A 150 9.01 6.48 -15.23
C LEU A 150 9.40 5.51 -16.35
N PRO A 151 8.60 4.47 -16.64
CA PRO A 151 8.70 3.71 -17.89
C PRO A 151 8.57 4.63 -19.11
N SER A 152 9.30 4.36 -20.19
CA SER A 152 9.28 5.18 -21.41
C SER A 152 7.88 5.38 -22.00
N GLU A 153 7.03 4.37 -21.86
CA GLU A 153 5.65 4.31 -22.30
C GLU A 153 4.75 5.32 -21.57
N MET A 154 5.18 5.76 -20.38
CA MET A 154 4.47 6.74 -19.57
C MET A 154 4.98 8.17 -19.79
N ARG A 155 6.10 8.39 -20.49
CA ARG A 155 6.69 9.73 -20.70
C ARG A 155 6.16 10.47 -21.94
N ALA A 156 5.23 9.87 -22.68
CA ALA A 156 4.77 10.32 -23.99
C ALA A 156 3.68 11.40 -23.93
#